data_AF-A0A0A6P3Q9-F1
#
_entry.id   AF-A0A0A6P3Q9-F1
#
_cell.length_a   1.000
_cell.length_b   1.000
_cell.length_c   1.000
_cell.angle_alpha   90.00
_cell.angle_beta   90.00
_cell.angle_gamma   90.00
#
_symmetry.space_group_name_H-M   'P 1'
#
loop_
_entity.id
_entity.type
_entity.pdbx_description
1 polymer ?
#
loop_
_entity_poly.entity_id
_entity_poly.type
_entity_poly.pdbx_seq_one_letter_code
_entity_poly.pdbx_strand_id
1 'polypeptide(L)'
;MTNKTPQHFAQEINRIQKQGQKQYAQWNNELFLEICKGAARLCWHNIRNQPNKEKVFAGYMDLIREGIGSAYITQSLQEWQYDYLIKYKKASNQQLNITWDSFLEYCLLKEMPLTLSQVPAAQQLELITKIWNLGENIRQEAPWMGLYILSRAEELPALTKIEEFIIEIMAPQLRPPEKARPPYRVSILDGRDIHDNFLPGDMHQVAPSVVCVHDRRLDGVYGGIFMNNAPKTLLYHNQCLGDTQTEESDINLTFEDSSVTMQSNKVELTRLGEHYSYLFCGQLLVSAVDSQRIWQVVAG
;
A
#
# COMPACT_ATOMS: atom_id res chain seq x y z
N MET A 1 25.31 18.63 26.06
CA MET A 1 24.19 19.50 26.45
C MET A 1 23.00 18.62 26.78
N THR A 2 22.62 18.52 28.05
CA THR A 2 21.42 17.79 28.48
C THR A 2 20.19 18.55 28.00
N ASN A 3 19.67 18.16 26.83
CA ASN A 3 18.39 18.66 26.32
C ASN A 3 17.29 18.25 27.31
N LYS A 4 16.95 19.14 28.25
CA LYS A 4 15.75 18.97 29.07
C LYS A 4 14.58 18.82 28.11
N THR A 5 13.92 17.66 28.15
CA THR A 5 12.66 17.43 27.46
C THR A 5 11.70 18.55 27.85
N PRO A 6 11.14 19.31 26.89
CA PRO A 6 10.24 20.41 27.22
C PRO A 6 9.07 19.91 28.06
N GLN A 7 8.76 20.64 29.13
CA GLN A 7 7.74 20.23 30.12
C GLN A 7 6.40 19.85 29.46
N HIS A 8 5.99 20.60 28.43
CA HIS A 8 4.76 20.34 27.67
C HIS A 8 4.77 19.00 26.92
N PHE A 9 5.91 18.60 26.34
CA PHE A 9 6.03 17.32 25.63
C PHE A 9 5.80 16.13 26.57
N ALA A 10 6.44 16.16 27.75
CA ALA A 10 6.27 15.11 28.75
C ALA A 10 4.85 15.09 29.35
N GLN A 11 4.24 16.25 29.56
CA GLN A 11 2.85 16.35 30.03
C GLN A 11 1.88 15.73 29.02
N GLU A 12 2.08 16.02 27.74
CA GLU A 12 1.21 15.52 26.67
C GLU A 12 1.31 14.00 26.48
N ILE A 13 2.53 13.45 26.49
CA ILE A 13 2.73 11.98 26.46
C ILE A 13 1.99 11.30 27.62
N ASN A 14 2.14 11.84 28.84
CA ASN A 14 1.48 11.28 30.02
C ASN A 14 -0.05 11.37 29.93
N ARG A 15 -0.59 12.46 29.36
CA ARG A 15 -2.04 12.61 29.12
C ARG A 15 -2.54 11.51 28.20
N ILE A 16 -1.86 11.35 27.06
CA ILE A 16 -2.26 10.42 26.00
C ILE A 16 -2.17 8.98 26.46
N GLN A 17 -1.07 8.60 27.13
CA GLN A 17 -0.90 7.26 27.67
C GLN A 17 -2.04 6.87 28.62
N LYS A 18 -2.38 7.74 29.57
CA LYS A 18 -3.46 7.50 30.53
C LYS A 18 -4.82 7.38 29.85
N GLN A 19 -5.08 8.22 28.84
CA GLN A 19 -6.34 8.16 28.10
C GLN A 19 -6.43 6.91 27.23
N GLY A 20 -5.35 6.53 26.55
CA GLY A 20 -5.27 5.31 25.75
C GLY A 20 -5.58 4.07 26.57
N GLN A 21 -4.88 3.89 27.69
CA GLN A 21 -5.09 2.77 28.63
C GLN A 21 -6.53 2.72 29.19
N LYS A 22 -7.17 3.87 29.36
CA LYS A 22 -8.54 3.94 29.88
C LYS A 22 -9.60 3.63 28.82
N GLN A 23 -9.37 4.01 27.57
CA GLN A 23 -10.39 3.99 26.54
C GLN A 23 -10.35 2.76 25.62
N TYR A 24 -9.16 2.18 25.37
CA TYR A 24 -9.02 1.07 24.42
C TYR A 24 -8.57 -0.21 25.13
N ALA A 25 -9.34 -1.28 24.94
CA ALA A 25 -9.00 -2.60 25.46
C ALA A 25 -7.71 -3.17 24.84
N GLN A 26 -7.42 -2.82 23.59
CA GLN A 26 -6.24 -3.29 22.83
C GLN A 26 -5.07 -2.29 22.88
N TRP A 27 -5.03 -1.41 23.88
CA TRP A 27 -3.96 -0.42 23.98
C TRP A 27 -2.56 -1.07 24.08
N ASN A 28 -1.72 -0.82 23.07
CA ASN A 28 -0.33 -1.27 23.07
C ASN A 28 0.59 -0.19 23.65
N ASN A 29 0.94 -0.33 24.94
CA ASN A 29 1.76 0.64 25.65
C ASN A 29 3.22 0.67 25.17
N GLU A 30 3.77 -0.47 24.76
CA GLU A 30 5.15 -0.56 24.26
C GLU A 30 5.28 0.18 22.93
N LEU A 31 4.37 -0.11 21.99
CA LEU A 31 4.29 0.58 20.70
C LEU A 31 4.14 2.10 20.89
N PHE A 32 3.27 2.53 21.80
CA PHE A 32 3.11 3.96 22.11
C PHE A 32 4.43 4.60 22.59
N LEU A 33 5.18 3.94 23.46
CA LEU A 33 6.45 4.45 23.97
C LEU A 33 7.51 4.51 22.86
N GLU A 34 7.55 3.55 21.94
CA GLU A 34 8.45 3.59 20.78
C GLU A 34 8.12 4.75 19.84
N ILE A 35 6.84 4.98 19.54
CA ILE A 35 6.38 6.14 18.76
C ILE A 35 6.76 7.45 19.46
N CYS A 36 6.70 7.50 20.79
CA CYS A 36 7.10 8.67 21.58
C CYS A 36 8.60 8.96 21.50
N LYS A 37 9.45 7.93 21.48
CA LYS A 37 10.91 8.07 21.31
C LYS A 37 11.28 8.54 19.90
N GLY A 38 10.48 8.15 18.92
CA GLY A 38 10.68 8.40 17.49
C GLY A 38 9.80 9.50 16.89
N ALA A 39 8.74 9.11 16.18
CA ALA A 39 7.89 9.99 15.38
C ALA A 39 7.34 11.19 16.16
N ALA A 40 6.89 11.01 17.40
CA ALA A 40 6.38 12.13 18.21
C ALA A 40 7.49 13.13 18.54
N ARG A 41 8.68 12.64 18.91
CA ARG A 41 9.84 13.50 19.20
C ARG A 41 10.28 14.26 17.96
N LEU A 42 10.30 13.60 16.80
CA LEU A 42 10.60 14.22 15.51
C LEU A 42 9.59 15.30 15.15
N CYS A 43 8.29 14.99 15.24
CA CYS A 43 7.20 15.94 15.01
C CYS A 43 7.35 17.18 15.90
N TRP A 44 7.49 16.98 17.22
CA TRP A 44 7.70 18.07 18.17
C TRP A 44 8.93 18.91 17.85
N HIS A 45 10.06 18.27 17.52
CA HIS A 45 11.30 18.97 17.17
C HIS A 45 11.10 19.92 15.98
N ASN A 46 10.33 19.50 14.98
CA ASN A 46 10.09 20.25 13.75
C ASN A 46 9.10 21.40 13.93
N ILE A 47 8.11 21.26 14.82
CA ILE A 47 7.08 22.30 15.04
C ILE A 47 7.35 23.20 16.26
N ARG A 48 8.35 22.91 17.11
CA ARG A 48 8.56 23.62 18.40
C ARG A 48 8.77 25.13 18.35
N ASN A 49 9.07 25.68 17.17
CA ASN A 49 9.28 27.13 16.97
C ASN A 49 8.08 27.81 16.29
N GLN A 50 7.02 27.07 16.00
CA GLN A 50 5.83 27.58 15.32
C GLN A 50 4.77 28.08 16.30
N PRO A 51 3.90 29.01 15.86
CA PRO A 51 2.71 29.34 16.63
C PRO A 51 1.80 28.11 16.73
N ASN A 52 1.04 27.99 17.82
CA ASN A 52 0.12 26.88 18.08
C ASN A 52 0.75 25.46 18.16
N LYS A 53 2.08 25.35 18.23
CA LYS A 53 2.82 24.07 18.34
C LYS A 53 2.25 23.08 19.35
N GLU A 54 1.79 23.57 20.49
CA GLU A 54 1.22 22.75 21.58
C GLU A 54 -0.10 22.13 21.15
N LYS A 55 -0.99 22.93 20.54
CA LYS A 55 -2.27 22.47 20.01
C LYS A 55 -2.09 21.50 18.84
N VAL A 56 -1.15 21.80 17.95
CA VAL A 56 -0.83 20.94 16.79
C VAL A 56 -0.27 19.60 17.26
N PHE A 57 0.68 19.62 18.21
CA PHE A 57 1.26 18.41 18.77
C PHE A 57 0.21 17.56 19.50
N ALA A 58 -0.66 18.19 20.29
CA ALA A 58 -1.75 17.51 20.96
C ALA A 58 -2.70 16.83 19.96
N GLY A 59 -3.10 17.54 18.89
CA GLY A 59 -3.93 16.96 17.83
C GLY A 59 -3.28 15.77 17.12
N TYR A 60 -1.97 15.86 16.82
CA TYR A 60 -1.21 14.73 16.28
C TYR A 60 -1.19 13.54 17.26
N MET A 61 -0.94 13.79 18.55
CA MET A 61 -0.88 12.72 19.55
C MET A 61 -2.25 12.09 19.84
N ASP A 62 -3.34 12.85 19.76
CA ASP A 62 -4.70 12.31 19.86
C ASP A 62 -5.00 11.33 18.72
N LEU A 63 -4.48 11.58 17.50
CA LEU A 63 -4.58 10.62 16.40
C LEU A 63 -3.68 9.41 16.56
N ILE A 64 -2.45 9.56 17.09
CA ILE A 64 -1.60 8.41 17.42
C ILE A 64 -2.31 7.50 18.43
N ARG A 65 -2.95 8.10 19.44
CA ARG A 65 -3.74 7.38 20.44
C ARG A 65 -4.89 6.60 19.80
N GLU A 66 -5.66 7.26 18.93
CA GLU A 66 -6.75 6.62 18.18
C GLU A 66 -6.22 5.51 17.28
N GLY A 67 -5.12 5.76 16.56
CA GLY A 67 -4.51 4.81 15.65
C GLY A 67 -4.00 3.55 16.33
N ILE A 68 -3.37 3.66 17.51
CA ILE A 68 -2.98 2.50 18.31
C ILE A 68 -4.22 1.81 18.88
N GLY A 69 -5.15 2.58 19.44
CA GLY A 69 -6.35 2.07 20.10
C GLY A 69 -7.27 1.28 19.16
N SER A 70 -7.34 1.69 17.90
CA SER A 70 -8.12 1.08 16.83
C SER A 70 -7.29 0.13 15.94
N ALA A 71 -6.05 -0.18 16.33
CA ALA A 71 -5.12 -1.04 15.59
C ALA A 71 -4.87 -0.62 14.12
N TYR A 72 -4.92 0.69 13.85
CA TYR A 72 -4.51 1.27 12.56
C TYR A 72 -3.00 1.53 12.50
N ILE A 73 -2.37 1.66 13.68
CA ILE A 73 -0.92 1.72 13.85
C ILE A 73 -0.52 0.47 14.62
N THR A 74 0.32 -0.36 14.00
CA THR A 74 0.73 -1.68 14.48
C THR A 74 2.24 -1.75 14.72
N GLN A 75 3.00 -0.79 14.16
CA GLN A 75 4.46 -0.77 14.25
C GLN A 75 5.01 0.65 14.45
N SER A 76 6.32 0.73 14.71
CA SER A 76 7.09 1.98 14.78
C SER A 76 8.44 1.77 14.14
N LEU A 77 9.05 2.85 13.66
CA LEU A 77 10.45 2.80 13.24
C LEU A 77 11.36 2.63 14.46
N GLN A 78 12.51 2.03 14.21
CA GLN A 78 13.61 1.92 15.16
C GLN A 78 14.26 3.30 15.37
N GLU A 79 14.88 3.51 16.53
CA GLU A 79 15.49 4.80 16.91
C GLU A 79 16.49 5.30 15.85
N TRP A 80 17.35 4.41 15.33
CA TRP A 80 18.34 4.76 14.31
C TRP A 80 17.70 5.20 12.98
N GLN A 81 16.52 4.69 12.63
CA GLN A 81 15.79 5.09 11.41
C GLN A 81 15.27 6.52 11.56
N TYR A 82 14.77 6.89 12.75
CA TYR A 82 14.40 8.28 13.02
C TYR A 82 15.61 9.21 13.06
N ASP A 83 16.74 8.79 13.64
CA ASP A 83 17.98 9.56 13.62
C ASP A 83 18.48 9.77 12.18
N TYR A 84 18.35 8.75 11.33
CA TYR A 84 18.64 8.85 9.90
C TYR A 84 17.70 9.86 9.23
N LEU A 85 16.40 9.76 9.46
CA LEU A 85 15.39 10.68 8.92
C LEU A 85 15.62 12.13 9.39
N ILE A 86 16.00 12.35 10.64
CA ILE A 86 16.39 13.67 11.17
C ILE A 86 17.57 14.25 10.41
N LYS A 87 18.59 13.41 10.15
CA LYS A 87 19.84 13.83 9.52
C LYS A 87 19.67 14.12 8.03
N TYR A 88 18.99 13.24 7.30
CA TYR A 88 18.91 13.29 5.84
C TYR A 88 17.61 13.92 5.31
N LYS A 89 16.58 14.08 6.16
CA LYS A 89 15.26 14.68 5.85
C LYS A 89 14.46 14.00 4.74
N LYS A 90 15.04 13.05 4.03
CA LYS A 90 14.41 12.18 3.03
C LYS A 90 15.16 10.86 2.96
N ALA A 91 14.43 9.75 3.02
CA ALA A 91 14.95 8.40 2.83
C ALA A 91 13.84 7.53 2.24
N SER A 92 14.20 6.64 1.31
CA SER A 92 13.24 5.65 0.81
C SER A 92 12.99 4.56 1.85
N ASN A 93 11.82 3.93 1.78
CA ASN A 93 11.42 2.80 2.61
C ASN A 93 12.41 1.65 2.42
N GLN A 94 12.90 1.44 1.19
CA GLN A 94 13.94 0.47 0.87
C GLN A 94 15.26 0.77 1.59
N GLN A 95 15.71 2.03 1.63
CA GLN A 95 16.94 2.41 2.33
C GLN A 95 16.84 2.19 3.84
N LEU A 96 15.64 2.37 4.39
CA LEU A 96 15.38 2.16 5.81
C LEU A 96 15.04 0.70 6.13
N ASN A 97 14.82 -0.15 5.13
CA ASN A 97 14.32 -1.52 5.26
C ASN A 97 13.01 -1.58 6.07
N ILE A 98 12.02 -0.77 5.67
CA ILE A 98 10.70 -0.69 6.31
C ILE A 98 9.63 -1.04 5.29
N THR A 99 8.65 -1.82 5.75
CA THR A 99 7.36 -2.02 5.09
C THR A 99 6.27 -1.43 5.96
N TRP A 100 5.26 -0.81 5.37
CA TRP A 100 4.12 -0.23 6.10
C TRP A 100 2.90 -1.13 5.99
N ASP A 101 2.06 -1.16 7.02
CA ASP A 101 0.82 -1.95 6.97
C ASP A 101 -0.32 -1.17 6.31
N SER A 102 -0.25 0.17 6.32
CA SER A 102 -1.22 1.02 5.66
C SER A 102 -0.66 2.38 5.26
N PHE A 103 -1.31 3.02 4.28
CA PHE A 103 -0.99 4.38 3.89
C PHE A 103 -1.19 5.39 5.04
N LEU A 104 -2.19 5.18 5.90
CA LEU A 104 -2.40 6.01 7.09
C LEU A 104 -1.20 5.91 8.06
N GLU A 105 -0.72 4.69 8.30
CA GLU A 105 0.44 4.46 9.16
C GLU A 105 1.71 5.12 8.58
N TYR A 106 1.95 4.97 7.28
CA TYR A 106 3.01 5.69 6.55
C TYR A 106 2.94 7.21 6.77
N CYS A 107 1.74 7.78 6.59
CA CYS A 107 1.55 9.21 6.77
C CYS A 107 1.79 9.67 8.20
N LEU A 108 1.26 8.95 9.20
CA LEU A 108 1.35 9.35 10.61
C LEU A 108 2.76 9.17 11.18
N LEU A 109 3.48 8.11 10.82
CA LEU A 109 4.75 7.77 11.45
C LEU A 109 5.98 8.25 10.69
N LYS A 110 5.88 8.47 9.37
CA LYS A 110 7.00 8.96 8.55
C LYS A 110 6.75 10.37 8.03
N GLU A 111 5.70 10.59 7.23
CA GLU A 111 5.54 11.84 6.48
C GLU A 111 5.16 13.05 7.35
N MET A 112 4.18 12.90 8.24
CA MET A 112 3.73 13.99 9.12
C MET A 112 4.87 14.50 10.01
N PRO A 113 5.61 13.66 10.75
CA PRO A 113 6.71 14.12 11.58
C PRO A 113 7.76 14.92 10.79
N LEU A 114 7.99 14.59 9.52
CA LEU A 114 9.00 15.22 8.67
C LEU A 114 8.53 16.54 8.03
N THR A 115 7.28 16.58 7.57
CA THR A 115 6.83 17.62 6.64
C THR A 115 5.77 18.56 7.21
N LEU A 116 5.15 18.24 8.34
CA LEU A 116 4.09 19.07 8.94
C LEU A 116 4.56 20.51 9.21
N SER A 117 5.83 20.70 9.59
CA SER A 117 6.40 22.03 9.81
C SER A 117 6.48 22.90 8.55
N GLN A 118 6.37 22.31 7.36
CA GLN A 118 6.38 23.04 6.08
C GLN A 118 5.01 23.65 5.75
N VAL A 119 3.98 23.24 6.47
CA VAL A 119 2.60 23.69 6.30
C VAL A 119 2.36 24.92 7.17
N PRO A 120 1.65 25.97 6.69
CA PRO A 120 1.29 27.11 7.52
C PRO A 120 0.61 26.66 8.81
N ALA A 121 1.05 27.18 9.96
CA ALA A 121 0.58 26.73 11.28
C ALA A 121 -0.95 26.79 11.46
N ALA A 122 -1.62 27.73 10.79
CA ALA A 122 -3.08 27.85 10.80
C ALA A 122 -3.79 26.65 10.11
N GLN A 123 -3.12 25.96 9.19
CA GLN A 123 -3.68 24.86 8.38
C GLN A 123 -3.23 23.47 8.84
N GLN A 124 -2.27 23.39 9.77
CA GLN A 124 -1.69 22.11 10.21
C GLN A 124 -2.71 21.16 10.82
N LEU A 125 -3.59 21.66 11.70
CA LEU A 125 -4.62 20.82 12.33
C LEU A 125 -5.64 20.31 11.31
N GLU A 126 -6.05 21.17 10.39
CA GLU A 126 -6.96 20.78 9.30
C GLU A 126 -6.34 19.68 8.45
N LEU A 127 -5.06 19.82 8.09
CA LEU A 127 -4.33 18.81 7.33
C LEU A 127 -4.20 17.49 8.09
N ILE A 128 -3.91 17.53 9.39
CA ILE A 128 -3.84 16.34 10.25
C ILE A 128 -5.18 15.57 10.21
N THR A 129 -6.30 16.26 10.43
CA THR A 129 -7.64 15.68 10.36
C THR A 129 -7.97 15.16 8.97
N LYS A 130 -7.60 15.90 7.92
CA LYS A 130 -7.83 15.51 6.53
C LYS A 130 -7.13 14.19 6.19
N ILE A 131 -5.87 14.04 6.57
CA ILE A 131 -5.09 12.82 6.33
C ILE A 131 -5.68 11.64 7.10
N TRP A 132 -6.12 11.86 8.33
CA TRP A 132 -6.82 10.83 9.11
C TRP A 132 -8.07 10.32 8.40
N ASN A 133 -8.99 11.24 8.07
CA ASN A 133 -10.25 10.89 7.42
C ASN A 133 -10.02 10.16 6.09
N LEU A 134 -9.04 10.63 5.31
CA LEU A 134 -8.66 10.00 4.04
C LEU A 134 -8.10 8.59 4.25
N GLY A 135 -7.23 8.41 5.24
CA GLY A 135 -6.68 7.11 5.61
C GLY A 135 -7.75 6.14 6.09
N GLU A 136 -8.70 6.59 6.92
CA GLU A 136 -9.85 5.79 7.34
C GLU A 136 -10.73 5.40 6.15
N ASN A 137 -11.06 6.35 5.27
CA ASN A 137 -11.87 6.07 4.07
C ASN A 137 -11.19 5.03 3.17
N ILE A 138 -9.89 5.16 2.90
CA ILE A 138 -9.14 4.18 2.08
C ILE A 138 -9.20 2.78 2.69
N ARG A 139 -9.21 2.66 4.03
CA ARG A 139 -9.32 1.36 4.71
C ARG A 139 -10.72 0.74 4.63
N GLN A 140 -11.75 1.56 4.39
CA GLN A 140 -13.13 1.10 4.19
C GLN A 140 -13.39 0.66 2.74
N GLU A 141 -12.52 1.04 1.81
CA GLU A 141 -12.55 0.60 0.42
C GLU A 141 -11.97 -0.81 0.25
N ALA A 142 -12.00 -1.32 -0.98
CA ALA A 142 -11.42 -2.62 -1.32
C ALA A 142 -9.91 -2.67 -0.95
N PRO A 143 -9.42 -3.73 -0.28
CA PRO A 143 -8.08 -3.77 0.31
C PRO A 143 -6.91 -3.48 -0.64
N TRP A 144 -7.06 -3.87 -1.91
CA TRP A 144 -6.06 -3.58 -2.94
C TRP A 144 -5.84 -2.08 -3.14
N MET A 145 -6.86 -1.23 -2.95
CA MET A 145 -6.71 0.22 -3.12
C MET A 145 -5.75 0.77 -2.07
N GLY A 146 -5.89 0.33 -0.82
CA GLY A 146 -4.97 0.71 0.25
C GLY A 146 -3.54 0.25 -0.01
N LEU A 147 -3.35 -0.98 -0.51
CA LEU A 147 -2.04 -1.51 -0.88
C LEU A 147 -1.43 -0.79 -2.08
N TYR A 148 -2.24 -0.47 -3.07
CA TYR A 148 -1.84 0.27 -4.26
C TYR A 148 -1.41 1.70 -3.94
N ILE A 149 -2.23 2.42 -3.16
CA ILE A 149 -1.87 3.77 -2.70
C ILE A 149 -0.59 3.72 -1.87
N LEU A 150 -0.44 2.69 -1.03
CA LEU A 150 0.77 2.50 -0.24
C LEU A 150 2.01 2.18 -1.10
N SER A 151 1.89 1.36 -2.14
CA SER A 151 3.00 1.04 -3.07
C SER A 151 3.52 2.29 -3.78
N ARG A 152 2.67 3.32 -3.93
CA ARG A 152 3.02 4.63 -4.48
C ARG A 152 3.33 5.70 -3.45
N ALA A 153 3.26 5.42 -2.15
CA ALA A 153 3.29 6.45 -1.12
C ALA A 153 4.54 7.36 -1.17
N GLU A 154 5.68 6.84 -1.63
CA GLU A 154 6.93 7.60 -1.74
C GLU A 154 6.95 8.61 -2.91
N GLU A 155 5.98 8.52 -3.83
CA GLU A 155 5.76 9.51 -4.88
C GLU A 155 5.03 10.75 -4.38
N LEU A 156 4.43 10.71 -3.18
CA LEU A 156 3.66 11.82 -2.62
C LEU A 156 4.54 13.08 -2.54
N PRO A 157 4.25 14.14 -3.32
CA PRO A 157 5.14 15.30 -3.38
C PRO A 157 5.13 16.12 -2.10
N ALA A 158 3.96 16.24 -1.46
CA ALA A 158 3.75 16.90 -0.19
C ALA A 158 2.43 16.46 0.45
N LEU A 159 2.35 16.47 1.78
CA LEU A 159 1.12 16.14 2.49
C LEU A 159 -0.07 17.04 2.09
N THR A 160 0.16 18.30 1.75
CA THR A 160 -0.88 19.22 1.28
C THR A 160 -1.48 18.83 -0.07
N LYS A 161 -0.81 17.94 -0.82
CA LYS A 161 -1.18 17.44 -2.14
C LYS A 161 -1.74 16.02 -2.12
N ILE A 162 -2.05 15.48 -0.95
CA ILE A 162 -2.44 14.07 -0.78
C ILE A 162 -3.68 13.66 -1.58
N GLU A 163 -4.70 14.52 -1.69
CA GLU A 163 -5.90 14.22 -2.49
C GLU A 163 -5.61 14.24 -3.99
N GLU A 164 -4.92 15.28 -4.47
CA GLU A 164 -4.50 15.39 -5.88
C GLU A 164 -3.68 14.16 -6.28
N PHE A 165 -2.73 13.77 -5.42
CA PHE A 165 -1.92 12.58 -5.57
C PHE A 165 -2.76 11.30 -5.68
N ILE A 166 -3.68 11.05 -4.74
CA ILE A 166 -4.53 9.85 -4.76
C ILE A 166 -5.39 9.82 -6.02
N ILE A 167 -6.00 10.95 -6.40
CA ILE A 167 -6.81 11.04 -7.62
C ILE A 167 -5.96 10.69 -8.84
N GLU A 168 -4.75 11.24 -8.93
CA GLU A 168 -3.83 11.00 -10.05
C GLU A 168 -3.41 9.53 -10.15
N ILE A 169 -3.09 8.89 -9.03
CA ILE A 169 -2.67 7.49 -9.06
C ILE A 169 -3.84 6.52 -9.24
N MET A 170 -5.03 6.84 -8.72
CA MET A 170 -6.19 5.96 -8.81
C MET A 170 -6.95 6.11 -10.13
N ALA A 171 -6.93 7.29 -10.77
CA ALA A 171 -7.69 7.53 -11.98
C ALA A 171 -7.42 6.49 -13.09
N PRO A 172 -6.18 6.09 -13.41
CA PRO A 172 -5.93 5.03 -14.38
C PRO A 172 -6.44 3.65 -13.95
N GLN A 173 -6.44 3.37 -12.65
CA GLN A 173 -6.93 2.09 -12.09
C GLN A 173 -8.46 1.99 -12.09
N LEU A 174 -9.15 3.11 -12.23
CA LEU A 174 -10.60 3.15 -12.35
C LEU A 174 -11.07 3.28 -13.81
N ARG A 175 -10.15 3.53 -14.75
CA ARG A 175 -10.48 3.56 -16.18
C ARG A 175 -10.70 2.16 -16.75
N PRO A 176 -11.60 2.02 -17.74
CA PRO A 176 -11.69 0.80 -18.52
C PRO A 176 -10.40 0.57 -19.31
N PRO A 177 -10.00 -0.69 -19.56
CA PRO A 177 -8.79 -1.00 -20.32
C PRO A 177 -8.85 -0.43 -21.73
N GLU A 178 -7.72 0.09 -22.22
CA GLU A 178 -7.56 0.42 -23.62
C GLU A 178 -7.63 -0.86 -24.47
N LYS A 179 -8.23 -0.76 -25.67
CA LYS A 179 -8.28 -1.90 -26.59
C LYS A 179 -6.86 -2.25 -27.02
N ALA A 180 -6.45 -3.49 -26.78
CA ALA A 180 -5.18 -4.00 -27.26
C ALA A 180 -5.05 -3.86 -28.79
N ARG A 181 -3.84 -3.55 -29.25
CA ARG A 181 -3.53 -3.50 -30.67
C ARG A 181 -3.24 -4.92 -31.20
N PRO A 182 -3.65 -5.25 -32.43
CA PRO A 182 -3.25 -6.50 -33.09
C PRO A 182 -1.72 -6.70 -33.05
N PRO A 183 -1.21 -7.95 -32.97
CA PRO A 183 -1.95 -9.21 -33.09
C PRO A 183 -2.54 -9.71 -31.77
N TYR A 184 -2.44 -8.98 -30.65
CA TYR A 184 -2.88 -9.48 -29.35
C TYR A 184 -4.22 -8.88 -28.92
N ARG A 185 -4.99 -9.68 -28.19
CA ARG A 185 -6.17 -9.26 -27.44
C ARG A 185 -5.83 -9.32 -25.97
N VAL A 186 -6.16 -8.25 -25.24
CA VAL A 186 -6.04 -8.20 -23.78
C VAL A 186 -7.44 -8.21 -23.20
N SER A 187 -7.65 -9.09 -22.23
CA SER A 187 -8.81 -9.05 -21.36
C SER A 187 -8.37 -8.94 -19.91
N ILE A 188 -9.21 -8.32 -19.09
CA ILE A 188 -8.99 -8.19 -17.65
C ILE A 188 -10.03 -9.04 -16.96
N LEU A 189 -9.55 -9.94 -16.10
CA LEU A 189 -10.35 -10.65 -15.12
C LEU A 189 -10.26 -9.88 -13.80
N ASP A 190 -11.41 -9.65 -13.19
CA ASP A 190 -11.50 -8.98 -11.90
C ASP A 190 -11.39 -10.02 -10.80
N GLY A 191 -10.33 -9.94 -9.98
CA GLY A 191 -10.16 -10.86 -8.86
C GLY A 191 -11.34 -10.89 -7.90
N ARG A 192 -12.15 -9.81 -7.83
CA ARG A 192 -13.37 -9.74 -7.01
C ARG A 192 -14.42 -10.76 -7.42
N ASP A 193 -14.40 -11.22 -8.66
CA ASP A 193 -15.28 -12.30 -9.09
C ASP A 193 -14.98 -13.58 -8.30
N ILE A 194 -13.72 -13.84 -7.93
CA ILE A 194 -13.29 -14.99 -7.11
C ILE A 194 -13.59 -14.76 -5.62
N HIS A 195 -13.13 -13.63 -5.07
CA HIS A 195 -13.34 -13.24 -3.68
C HIS A 195 -13.17 -11.71 -3.56
N ASP A 196 -13.97 -11.02 -2.75
CA ASP A 196 -13.99 -9.54 -2.66
C ASP A 196 -12.59 -8.94 -2.43
N ASN A 197 -11.76 -9.63 -1.65
CA ASN A 197 -10.41 -9.21 -1.29
C ASN A 197 -9.31 -9.98 -2.01
N PHE A 198 -9.64 -10.67 -3.10
CA PHE A 198 -8.70 -11.52 -3.82
C PHE A 198 -7.51 -10.71 -4.32
N LEU A 199 -6.30 -11.14 -3.99
CA LEU A 199 -5.05 -10.55 -4.46
C LEU A 199 -4.25 -11.61 -5.22
N PRO A 200 -4.27 -11.59 -6.56
CA PRO A 200 -3.68 -12.65 -7.35
C PRO A 200 -2.16 -12.72 -7.14
N GLY A 201 -1.68 -13.92 -6.83
CA GLY A 201 -0.29 -14.26 -6.56
C GLY A 201 0.23 -15.31 -7.53
N ASP A 202 0.89 -16.31 -6.97
CA ASP A 202 1.45 -17.44 -7.71
C ASP A 202 0.41 -18.08 -8.63
N MET A 203 0.88 -18.49 -9.80
CA MET A 203 0.05 -19.05 -10.86
C MET A 203 0.68 -20.36 -11.35
N HIS A 204 -0.12 -21.40 -11.48
CA HIS A 204 0.35 -22.69 -12.00
C HIS A 204 -0.73 -23.43 -12.78
N GLN A 205 -0.32 -24.23 -13.75
CA GLN A 205 -1.27 -25.08 -14.49
C GLN A 205 -1.68 -26.29 -13.67
N VAL A 206 -2.98 -26.56 -13.70
CA VAL A 206 -3.64 -27.67 -12.99
C VAL A 206 -4.36 -28.62 -13.94
N ALA A 207 -4.71 -28.15 -15.14
CA ALA A 207 -5.22 -28.95 -16.23
C ALA A 207 -4.80 -28.30 -17.57
N PRO A 208 -4.86 -29.02 -18.71
CA PRO A 208 -4.39 -28.50 -20.00
C PRO A 208 -4.99 -27.17 -20.45
N SER A 209 -6.15 -26.77 -19.92
CA SER A 209 -6.79 -25.49 -20.22
C SER A 209 -7.12 -24.68 -18.98
N VAL A 210 -6.54 -25.01 -17.81
CA VAL A 210 -6.86 -24.34 -16.54
C VAL A 210 -5.58 -23.97 -15.80
N VAL A 211 -5.47 -22.68 -15.45
CA VAL A 211 -4.44 -22.13 -14.57
C VAL A 211 -5.08 -21.81 -13.23
N CYS A 212 -4.49 -22.32 -12.15
CA CYS A 212 -4.83 -21.95 -10.78
C CYS A 212 -4.06 -20.68 -10.41
N VAL A 213 -4.76 -19.71 -9.83
CA VAL A 213 -4.18 -18.49 -9.29
C VAL A 213 -4.45 -18.45 -7.80
N HIS A 214 -3.40 -18.30 -7.02
CA HIS A 214 -3.48 -18.25 -5.56
C HIS A 214 -3.78 -16.83 -5.10
N ASP A 215 -4.52 -16.69 -4.01
CA ASP A 215 -4.46 -15.45 -3.25
C ASP A 215 -3.11 -15.39 -2.52
N ARG A 216 -2.35 -14.31 -2.69
CA ARG A 216 -1.03 -14.18 -2.07
C ARG A 216 -1.05 -13.90 -0.56
N ARG A 217 -2.23 -13.66 0.03
CA ARG A 217 -2.39 -13.35 1.46
C ARG A 217 -3.26 -14.35 2.21
N LEU A 218 -4.28 -14.88 1.55
CA LEU A 218 -5.27 -15.75 2.18
C LEU A 218 -5.01 -17.21 1.79
N ASP A 219 -4.44 -17.95 2.73
CA ASP A 219 -4.27 -19.39 2.59
C ASP A 219 -5.62 -20.07 2.31
N GLY A 220 -5.67 -20.94 1.30
CA GLY A 220 -6.88 -21.67 0.93
C GLY A 220 -7.80 -20.94 -0.05
N VAL A 221 -7.47 -19.71 -0.48
CA VAL A 221 -8.25 -18.98 -1.48
C VAL A 221 -7.58 -19.07 -2.85
N TYR A 222 -8.30 -19.60 -3.84
CA TYR A 222 -7.80 -19.83 -5.19
C TYR A 222 -8.86 -19.49 -6.23
N GLY A 223 -8.42 -19.13 -7.44
CA GLY A 223 -9.28 -19.01 -8.62
C GLY A 223 -8.74 -19.83 -9.78
N GLY A 224 -9.61 -20.57 -10.47
CA GLY A 224 -9.25 -21.23 -11.73
C GLY A 224 -9.56 -20.33 -12.92
N ILE A 225 -8.62 -20.17 -13.85
CA ILE A 225 -8.77 -19.40 -15.07
C ILE A 225 -8.66 -20.34 -16.26
N PHE A 226 -9.64 -20.32 -17.16
CA PHE A 226 -9.53 -21.06 -18.40
C PHE A 226 -8.62 -20.36 -19.41
N MET A 227 -7.66 -21.12 -19.92
CA MET A 227 -6.78 -20.77 -21.04
C MET A 227 -7.43 -21.20 -22.34
N ASN A 228 -8.48 -20.48 -22.75
CA ASN A 228 -9.11 -20.65 -24.06
C ASN A 228 -9.13 -19.30 -24.80
N ASN A 229 -9.40 -19.30 -26.10
CA ASN A 229 -9.44 -18.07 -26.89
C ASN A 229 -10.66 -17.17 -26.58
N ALA A 230 -11.47 -17.54 -25.57
CA ALA A 230 -12.65 -16.81 -25.14
C ALA A 230 -12.36 -16.13 -23.78
N PRO A 231 -12.22 -14.80 -23.72
CA PRO A 231 -11.94 -14.13 -22.46
C PRO A 231 -13.09 -14.38 -21.46
N LYS A 232 -12.74 -14.56 -20.18
CA LYS A 232 -13.67 -14.59 -19.01
C LYS A 232 -14.33 -15.91 -18.65
N THR A 233 -13.58 -16.98 -18.39
CA THR A 233 -14.15 -18.12 -17.65
C THR A 233 -13.36 -18.36 -16.37
N LEU A 234 -14.01 -18.08 -15.23
CA LEU A 234 -13.50 -18.33 -13.89
C LEU A 234 -14.16 -19.61 -13.32
N LEU A 235 -13.35 -20.44 -12.69
CA LEU A 235 -13.79 -21.57 -11.86
C LEU A 235 -13.64 -21.18 -10.39
N TYR A 236 -14.75 -21.25 -9.67
CA TYR A 236 -14.77 -21.08 -8.21
C TYR A 236 -14.44 -22.41 -7.56
N HIS A 237 -13.32 -22.47 -6.82
CA HIS A 237 -12.96 -23.67 -6.08
C HIS A 237 -12.46 -23.35 -4.67
N ASN A 238 -12.97 -24.12 -3.71
CA ASN A 238 -12.58 -24.05 -2.29
C ASN A 238 -11.33 -24.91 -1.98
N GLN A 239 -10.66 -25.45 -3.00
CA GLN A 239 -9.49 -26.32 -2.87
C GLN A 239 -8.53 -26.07 -4.04
N CYS A 240 -7.23 -26.10 -3.77
CA CYS A 240 -6.19 -25.97 -4.78
C CYS A 240 -6.37 -27.06 -5.85
N LEU A 241 -6.34 -26.67 -7.12
CA LEU A 241 -6.78 -27.52 -8.24
C LEU A 241 -5.76 -28.60 -8.67
N GLY A 242 -4.66 -28.80 -7.94
CA GLY A 242 -3.65 -29.81 -8.23
C GLY A 242 -2.22 -29.29 -8.08
N ASP A 243 -1.24 -30.16 -8.34
CA ASP A 243 0.19 -29.86 -8.25
C ASP A 243 0.73 -29.13 -9.48
N THR A 244 1.83 -28.40 -9.30
CA THR A 244 2.50 -27.56 -10.31
C THR A 244 2.95 -28.38 -11.53
N GLN A 245 2.36 -28.09 -12.70
CA GLN A 245 2.95 -28.46 -13.99
C GLN A 245 3.64 -27.25 -14.59
N THR A 246 4.96 -27.32 -14.72
CA THR A 246 5.76 -26.31 -15.40
C THR A 246 6.08 -26.83 -16.80
N GLU A 247 5.42 -26.29 -17.82
CA GLU A 247 5.89 -26.45 -19.20
C GLU A 247 6.86 -25.32 -19.52
N GLU A 248 8.03 -25.66 -20.06
CA GLU A 248 8.95 -24.67 -20.59
C GLU A 248 8.41 -24.14 -21.92
N SER A 249 8.16 -22.83 -22.00
CA SER A 249 7.76 -22.16 -23.24
C SER A 249 8.93 -21.36 -23.80
N ASP A 250 9.22 -21.54 -25.09
CA ASP A 250 10.32 -20.84 -25.80
C ASP A 250 10.02 -19.37 -26.16
N ILE A 251 8.98 -18.76 -25.57
CA ILE A 251 8.60 -17.39 -25.90
C ILE A 251 9.35 -16.45 -24.97
N ASN A 252 10.22 -15.64 -25.54
CA ASN A 252 10.87 -14.57 -24.80
C ASN A 252 9.86 -13.50 -24.40
N LEU A 253 9.72 -13.31 -23.09
CA LEU A 253 8.96 -12.23 -22.48
C LEU A 253 9.93 -11.18 -21.93
N THR A 254 9.64 -9.91 -22.19
CA THR A 254 10.37 -8.80 -21.56
C THR A 254 9.35 -7.87 -20.91
N PHE A 255 9.44 -7.73 -19.60
CA PHE A 255 8.56 -6.87 -18.84
C PHE A 255 9.18 -5.49 -18.66
N GLU A 256 8.37 -4.47 -18.86
CA GLU A 256 8.69 -3.07 -18.55
C GLU A 256 7.58 -2.51 -17.66
N ASP A 257 7.83 -1.38 -17.03
CA ASP A 257 6.80 -0.68 -16.28
C ASP A 257 5.59 -0.41 -17.18
N SER A 258 4.45 -0.99 -16.82
CA SER A 258 3.18 -0.92 -17.56
C SER A 258 3.09 -1.68 -18.87
N SER A 259 4.01 -2.58 -19.21
CA SER A 259 3.89 -3.34 -20.47
C SER A 259 4.66 -4.66 -20.48
N VAL A 260 4.29 -5.52 -21.41
CA VAL A 260 5.05 -6.73 -21.73
C VAL A 260 5.33 -6.76 -23.22
N THR A 261 6.56 -7.08 -23.59
CA THR A 261 6.94 -7.40 -24.97
C THR A 261 6.88 -8.90 -25.16
N MET A 262 6.04 -9.35 -26.08
CA MET A 262 5.87 -10.76 -26.47
C MET A 262 6.13 -10.89 -27.96
N GLN A 263 7.12 -11.71 -28.35
CA GLN A 263 7.48 -11.95 -29.75
C GLN A 263 7.64 -10.64 -30.56
N SER A 264 8.40 -9.68 -30.00
CA SER A 264 8.67 -8.35 -30.58
C SER A 264 7.49 -7.37 -30.63
N ASN A 265 6.31 -7.70 -30.10
CA ASN A 265 5.20 -6.75 -29.98
C ASN A 265 5.02 -6.32 -28.52
N LYS A 266 4.91 -5.01 -28.31
CA LYS A 266 4.62 -4.41 -27.01
C LYS A 266 3.12 -4.42 -26.74
N VAL A 267 2.72 -5.00 -25.61
CA VAL A 267 1.36 -5.03 -25.10
C VAL A 267 1.30 -4.18 -23.84
N GLU A 268 0.47 -3.13 -23.87
CA GLU A 268 0.27 -2.25 -22.73
C GLU A 268 -0.55 -2.96 -21.64
N LEU A 269 0.05 -3.10 -20.46
CA LEU A 269 -0.53 -3.68 -19.25
C LEU A 269 -0.44 -2.62 -18.15
N THR A 270 -1.40 -1.68 -18.13
CA THR A 270 -1.34 -0.45 -17.34
C THR A 270 -0.83 -0.69 -15.91
N ARG A 271 0.32 -0.09 -15.59
CA ARG A 271 0.98 -0.10 -14.28
C ARG A 271 1.35 -1.49 -13.75
N LEU A 272 1.76 -2.38 -14.65
CA LEU A 272 2.54 -3.56 -14.32
C LEU A 272 3.89 -3.16 -13.71
N GLY A 273 4.10 -3.43 -12.43
CA GLY A 273 5.38 -3.29 -11.72
C GLY A 273 5.93 -4.67 -11.37
N GLU A 274 6.18 -4.90 -10.08
CA GLU A 274 6.35 -6.26 -9.57
C GLU A 274 5.10 -7.10 -9.90
N HIS A 275 5.31 -8.33 -10.37
CA HIS A 275 4.24 -9.11 -10.97
C HIS A 275 4.42 -10.61 -10.79
N TYR A 276 3.30 -11.31 -10.92
CA TYR A 276 3.21 -12.75 -11.14
C TYR A 276 2.77 -12.98 -12.57
N SER A 277 3.36 -13.97 -13.24
CA SER A 277 2.98 -14.31 -14.60
C SER A 277 3.04 -15.80 -14.87
N TYR A 278 2.21 -16.24 -15.81
CA TYR A 278 2.19 -17.60 -16.30
C TYR A 278 1.94 -17.60 -17.81
N LEU A 279 2.80 -18.31 -18.53
CA LEU A 279 2.75 -18.41 -19.99
C LEU A 279 2.43 -19.84 -20.40
N PHE A 280 1.40 -20.00 -21.23
CA PHE A 280 0.99 -21.30 -21.75
C PHE A 280 0.50 -21.18 -23.20
N CYS A 281 1.10 -21.97 -24.11
CA CYS A 281 0.75 -22.00 -25.53
C CYS A 281 0.58 -20.61 -26.19
N GLY A 282 1.44 -19.63 -25.86
CA GLY A 282 1.36 -18.27 -26.41
C GLY A 282 0.28 -17.39 -25.82
N GLN A 283 -0.40 -17.84 -24.76
CA GLN A 283 -1.28 -17.05 -23.92
C GLN A 283 -0.57 -16.71 -22.61
N LEU A 284 -0.63 -15.45 -22.22
CA LEU A 284 0.03 -14.95 -21.02
C LEU A 284 -1.01 -14.46 -20.01
N LEU A 285 -0.96 -15.01 -18.79
CA LEU A 285 -1.62 -14.45 -17.62
C LEU A 285 -0.60 -13.63 -16.83
N VAL A 286 -0.99 -12.44 -16.42
CA VAL A 286 -0.16 -11.53 -15.62
C VAL A 286 -1.02 -10.87 -14.56
N SER A 287 -0.49 -10.70 -13.36
CA SER A 287 -1.08 -9.88 -12.30
C SER A 287 0.01 -9.04 -11.63
N ALA A 288 -0.33 -7.81 -11.23
CA ALA A 288 0.58 -6.94 -10.49
C ALA A 288 0.45 -7.19 -8.97
N VAL A 289 1.56 -7.03 -8.25
CA VAL A 289 1.65 -7.22 -6.78
C VAL A 289 0.80 -6.20 -5.99
N ASP A 290 0.23 -5.20 -6.64
CA ASP A 290 -0.60 -4.17 -6.03
C ASP A 290 -1.98 -4.03 -6.71
N SER A 291 -2.40 -5.04 -7.48
CA SER A 291 -3.67 -5.04 -8.22
C SER A 291 -4.51 -6.29 -7.92
N GLN A 292 -5.84 -6.19 -8.11
CA GLN A 292 -6.74 -7.36 -8.23
C GLN A 292 -6.94 -7.81 -9.68
N ARG A 293 -6.38 -7.07 -10.64
CA ARG A 293 -6.56 -7.34 -12.06
C ARG A 293 -5.63 -8.45 -12.49
N ILE A 294 -6.20 -9.43 -13.19
CA ILE A 294 -5.43 -10.42 -13.92
C ILE A 294 -5.60 -10.11 -15.40
N TRP A 295 -4.51 -9.73 -16.05
CA TRP A 295 -4.47 -9.54 -17.49
C TRP A 295 -4.28 -10.87 -18.18
N GLN A 296 -5.16 -11.18 -19.12
CA GLN A 296 -5.04 -12.32 -20.02
C GLN A 296 -4.75 -11.78 -21.43
N VAL A 297 -3.54 -12.07 -21.93
CA VAL A 297 -3.04 -11.67 -23.24
C VAL A 297 -3.05 -12.88 -24.16
N VAL A 298 -3.82 -12.81 -25.25
CA VAL A 298 -4.05 -13.93 -26.18
C VAL A 298 -3.75 -13.48 -27.61
N ALA A 299 -3.12 -14.33 -28.42
CA ALA A 299 -2.99 -14.09 -29.85
C ALA A 299 -4.38 -14.06 -30.52
N GLY A 300 -4.66 -12.99 -31.27
CA GLY A 300 -5.99 -12.61 -31.75
C GLY A 300 -6.36 -13.07 -33.14
#